data_AF-A0A367I9G6-F1
#
_entry.id   AF-A0A367I9G6-F1
#
_cell.length_a   1.000
_cell.length_b   1.000
_cell.length_c   1.000
_cell.angle_alpha   90.00
_cell.angle_beta   90.00
_cell.angle_gamma   90.00
#
_symmetry.space_group_name_H-M   'P 1'
#
loop_
_entity.id
_entity.type
_entity.pdbx_description
1 polymer ?
#
loop_
_entity_poly.entity_id
_entity_poly.type
_entity_poly.pdbx_seq_one_letter_code
_entity_poly.pdbx_strand_id
1 'polypeptide(L)'
;MGDDDDLVKVRVMDEFDDLESELAANEEEIRVDSSDVRTEASEIAIRAIRQGAEIGGELPVVRKIAIMLIMAGSLLGLLFGVLLISADPSDLLSNPTGIVDGDAVVAGLLVNEITEDGSGGEYLEGIEVQLLDEQGNLITRAFTDQNGRFMFDEQPRQTRIVEVRTDGNITEQRILIPGEVTQITITMRAGSGTNNVDLRMDSTLQDSVDVGTAVAVFTVLTAAIGFGAAMEALRGNSYRRTQWLCGIALFSRGGVFIGPGLILAGMALNRIARRQFEDWTDREE
;
A
#
# COMPACT_ATOMS: atom_id res chain seq x y z
N MET A 1 -59.53 0.18 -50.70
CA MET A 1 -59.41 -0.32 -49.32
C MET A 1 -59.06 -1.78 -49.44
N GLY A 2 -57.78 -2.09 -49.22
CA GLY A 2 -57.17 -3.38 -49.53
C GLY A 2 -55.77 -3.13 -50.08
N ASP A 3 -54.78 -3.68 -49.36
CA ASP A 3 -53.49 -4.14 -49.88
C ASP A 3 -52.28 -3.19 -49.88
N ASP A 4 -51.94 -2.57 -48.75
CA ASP A 4 -50.57 -2.00 -48.57
C ASP A 4 -49.91 -2.25 -47.19
N ASP A 5 -50.62 -2.78 -46.18
CA ASP A 5 -50.06 -2.93 -44.82
C ASP A 5 -49.40 -4.30 -44.51
N ASP A 6 -49.53 -5.31 -45.38
CA ASP A 6 -48.94 -6.65 -45.13
C ASP A 6 -47.50 -6.81 -45.69
N LEU A 7 -47.05 -5.91 -46.57
CA LEU A 7 -45.70 -6.00 -47.17
C LEU A 7 -44.58 -5.45 -46.27
N VAL A 8 -44.90 -4.56 -45.33
CA VAL A 8 -43.92 -3.98 -44.40
C VAL A 8 -43.66 -4.91 -43.21
N LYS A 9 -44.65 -5.70 -42.78
CA LYS A 9 -44.52 -6.57 -41.61
C LYS A 9 -43.71 -7.84 -41.88
N VAL A 10 -43.75 -8.37 -43.10
CA VAL A 10 -42.97 -9.56 -43.50
C VAL A 10 -41.49 -9.21 -43.71
N ARG A 11 -41.19 -8.05 -44.33
CA ARG A 11 -39.79 -7.64 -44.58
C ARG A 11 -39.03 -7.32 -43.29
N VAL A 12 -39.69 -6.75 -42.29
CA VAL A 12 -39.06 -6.44 -41.01
C VAL A 12 -38.81 -7.71 -40.21
N MET A 13 -39.71 -8.71 -40.25
CA MET A 13 -39.55 -9.95 -39.49
C MET A 13 -38.44 -10.85 -40.05
N ASP A 14 -38.29 -10.93 -41.39
CA ASP A 14 -37.19 -11.66 -42.03
C ASP A 14 -35.81 -11.01 -41.72
N GLU A 15 -35.75 -9.67 -41.63
CA GLU A 15 -34.49 -8.95 -41.36
C GLU A 15 -34.04 -9.07 -39.88
N PHE A 16 -34.99 -9.29 -38.94
CA PHE A 16 -34.69 -9.57 -37.54
C PHE A 16 -34.33 -11.05 -37.27
N ASP A 17 -34.95 -12.01 -37.96
CA ASP A 17 -34.61 -13.44 -37.85
C ASP A 17 -33.22 -13.74 -38.47
N ASP A 18 -32.87 -13.07 -39.57
CA ASP A 18 -31.53 -13.18 -40.18
C ASP A 18 -30.44 -12.60 -39.24
N LEU A 19 -30.72 -11.48 -38.55
CA LEU A 19 -29.81 -10.87 -37.57
C LEU A 19 -29.65 -11.71 -36.28
N GLU A 20 -30.71 -12.35 -35.77
CA GLU A 20 -30.60 -13.27 -34.63
C GLU A 20 -29.84 -14.55 -35.01
N SER A 21 -29.98 -15.04 -36.25
CA SER A 21 -29.21 -16.19 -36.73
C SER A 21 -27.72 -15.89 -36.93
N GLU A 22 -27.38 -14.65 -37.31
CA GLU A 22 -26.00 -14.17 -37.48
C GLU A 22 -25.33 -13.80 -36.12
N LEU A 23 -26.14 -13.47 -35.10
CA LEU A 23 -25.68 -13.31 -33.71
C LEU A 23 -25.51 -14.67 -33.00
N ALA A 24 -26.45 -15.61 -33.19
CA ALA A 24 -26.40 -16.94 -32.59
C ALA A 24 -25.28 -17.83 -33.19
N ALA A 25 -24.87 -17.57 -34.43
CA ALA A 25 -23.71 -18.22 -35.04
C ALA A 25 -22.35 -17.63 -34.60
N ASN A 26 -22.34 -16.45 -33.96
CA ASN A 26 -21.13 -15.74 -33.53
C ASN A 26 -20.85 -15.79 -32.02
N GLU A 27 -21.68 -16.47 -31.22
CA GLU A 27 -21.45 -16.61 -29.79
C GLU A 27 -20.33 -17.61 -29.43
N GLU A 28 -19.71 -18.28 -30.40
CA GLU A 28 -18.68 -19.30 -30.15
C GLU A 28 -17.26 -19.03 -30.68
N GLU A 29 -16.92 -17.83 -31.19
CA GLU A 29 -15.52 -17.59 -31.63
C GLU A 29 -14.95 -16.18 -31.39
N ILE A 30 -15.13 -15.64 -30.18
CA ILE A 30 -14.07 -14.83 -29.54
C ILE A 30 -13.80 -15.40 -28.15
N ARG A 31 -13.62 -16.72 -28.08
CA ARG A 31 -12.83 -17.30 -27.01
C ARG A 31 -11.39 -17.21 -27.48
N VAL A 32 -10.74 -16.07 -27.22
CA VAL A 32 -9.29 -15.97 -27.37
C VAL A 32 -8.70 -17.09 -26.53
N ASP A 33 -8.29 -18.16 -27.22
CA ASP A 33 -7.74 -19.31 -26.56
C ASP A 33 -6.49 -18.82 -25.83
N SER A 34 -6.52 -18.90 -24.50
CA SER A 34 -5.35 -18.59 -23.67
C SER A 34 -4.13 -19.42 -24.06
N SER A 35 -4.33 -20.53 -24.81
CA SER A 35 -3.25 -21.30 -25.41
C SER A 35 -2.59 -20.56 -26.58
N ASP A 36 -3.31 -19.81 -27.41
CA ASP A 36 -2.76 -19.03 -28.52
C ASP A 36 -2.02 -17.78 -28.01
N VAL A 37 -2.57 -17.07 -27.04
CA VAL A 37 -1.88 -15.91 -26.42
C VAL A 37 -0.66 -16.35 -25.63
N ARG A 38 -0.71 -17.52 -24.96
CA ARG A 38 0.45 -18.09 -24.26
C ARG A 38 1.47 -18.64 -25.23
N THR A 39 1.05 -19.18 -26.38
CA THR A 39 1.94 -19.65 -27.44
C THR A 39 2.60 -18.47 -28.15
N GLU A 40 1.85 -17.43 -28.50
CA GLU A 40 2.38 -16.16 -29.04
C GLU A 40 3.27 -15.44 -28.01
N ALA A 41 2.88 -15.33 -26.75
CA ALA A 41 3.72 -14.75 -25.71
C ALA A 41 4.98 -15.59 -25.47
N SER A 42 4.89 -16.93 -25.57
CA SER A 42 6.05 -17.81 -25.51
C SER A 42 6.91 -17.70 -26.77
N GLU A 43 6.34 -17.51 -27.95
CA GLU A 43 7.08 -17.27 -29.20
C GLU A 43 7.73 -15.90 -29.19
N ILE A 44 7.07 -14.87 -28.68
CA ILE A 44 7.62 -13.52 -28.51
C ILE A 44 8.72 -13.56 -27.45
N ALA A 45 8.54 -14.30 -26.36
CA ALA A 45 9.58 -14.49 -25.35
C ALA A 45 10.76 -15.33 -25.88
N ILE A 46 10.50 -16.41 -26.62
CA ILE A 46 11.52 -17.26 -27.24
C ILE A 46 12.21 -16.50 -28.37
N ARG A 47 11.52 -15.67 -29.16
CA ARG A 47 12.11 -14.77 -30.15
C ARG A 47 12.88 -13.65 -29.48
N ALA A 48 12.42 -13.07 -28.37
CA ALA A 48 13.19 -12.08 -27.62
C ALA A 48 14.45 -12.69 -26.97
N ILE A 49 14.37 -13.92 -26.47
CA ILE A 49 15.52 -14.70 -25.95
C ILE A 49 16.46 -15.10 -27.09
N ARG A 50 15.93 -15.54 -28.23
CA ARG A 50 16.71 -15.94 -29.41
C ARG A 50 17.32 -14.74 -30.12
N GLN A 51 16.61 -13.62 -30.22
CA GLN A 51 17.11 -12.36 -30.75
C GLN A 51 18.11 -11.73 -29.77
N GLY A 52 17.90 -11.83 -28.45
CA GLY A 52 18.92 -11.53 -27.44
C GLY A 52 20.13 -12.48 -27.47
N ALA A 53 19.95 -13.72 -27.92
CA ALA A 53 21.02 -14.69 -28.13
C ALA A 53 21.78 -14.49 -29.46
N GLU A 54 21.09 -14.06 -30.52
CA GLU A 54 21.60 -13.80 -31.88
C GLU A 54 22.20 -12.39 -32.01
N ILE A 55 21.78 -11.40 -31.22
CA ILE A 55 22.52 -10.14 -30.98
C ILE A 55 23.88 -10.41 -30.30
N GLY A 56 24.06 -11.62 -29.72
CA GLY A 56 25.26 -12.06 -29.03
C GLY A 56 26.29 -12.82 -29.88
N GLY A 57 26.19 -12.81 -31.21
CA GLY A 57 27.15 -13.49 -32.09
C GLY A 57 28.57 -12.91 -32.07
N GLU A 58 28.74 -11.64 -31.66
CA GLU A 58 30.02 -10.93 -31.70
C GLU A 58 30.46 -10.33 -30.34
N LEU A 59 29.62 -10.40 -29.31
CA LEU A 59 29.94 -9.83 -28.00
C LEU A 59 30.84 -10.78 -27.20
N PRO A 60 31.96 -10.28 -26.62
CA PRO A 60 32.79 -11.11 -25.77
C PRO A 60 32.01 -11.65 -24.57
N VAL A 61 32.25 -12.92 -24.22
CA VAL A 61 31.49 -13.68 -23.21
C VAL A 61 31.36 -12.92 -21.88
N VAL A 62 32.44 -12.25 -21.44
CA VAL A 62 32.46 -11.50 -20.18
C VAL A 62 31.46 -10.34 -20.18
N ARG A 63 31.37 -9.58 -21.29
CA ARG A 63 30.43 -8.46 -21.42
C ARG A 63 28.99 -8.96 -21.53
N LYS A 64 28.77 -10.07 -22.23
CA LYS A 64 27.45 -10.72 -22.30
C LYS A 64 26.94 -11.12 -20.92
N ILE A 65 27.78 -11.76 -20.10
CA ILE A 65 27.42 -12.14 -18.72
C ILE A 65 27.18 -10.89 -17.86
N ALA A 66 28.02 -9.84 -18.01
CA ALA A 66 27.84 -8.58 -17.31
C ALA A 66 26.47 -7.95 -17.57
N ILE A 67 26.06 -7.88 -18.85
CA ILE A 67 24.76 -7.37 -19.27
C ILE A 67 23.63 -8.19 -18.65
N MET A 68 23.70 -9.52 -18.70
CA MET A 68 22.67 -10.39 -18.12
C MET A 68 22.50 -10.16 -16.61
N LEU A 69 23.60 -9.99 -15.87
CA LEU A 69 23.55 -9.72 -14.44
C LEU A 69 22.93 -8.35 -14.12
N ILE A 70 23.30 -7.29 -14.87
CA ILE A 70 22.73 -5.95 -14.70
C ILE A 70 21.22 -5.99 -15.01
N MET A 71 20.82 -6.65 -16.10
CA MET A 71 19.41 -6.82 -16.47
C MET A 71 18.63 -7.58 -15.40
N ALA A 72 19.14 -8.73 -14.95
CA ALA A 72 18.49 -9.55 -13.95
C ALA A 72 18.30 -8.80 -12.61
N GLY A 73 19.33 -8.07 -12.16
CA GLY A 73 19.24 -7.28 -10.94
C GLY A 73 18.26 -6.12 -11.05
N SER A 74 18.24 -5.43 -12.20
CA SER A 74 17.30 -4.33 -12.48
C SER A 74 15.86 -4.83 -12.60
N LEU A 75 15.65 -6.00 -13.21
CA LEU A 75 14.34 -6.64 -13.31
C LEU A 75 13.81 -7.03 -11.93
N LEU A 76 14.67 -7.58 -11.06
CA LEU A 76 14.30 -7.87 -9.68
C LEU A 76 13.92 -6.58 -8.94
N GLY A 77 14.73 -5.52 -9.09
CA GLY A 77 14.44 -4.19 -8.53
C GLY A 77 13.08 -3.65 -8.97
N LEU A 78 12.75 -3.77 -10.25
CA LEU A 78 11.46 -3.34 -10.79
C LEU A 78 10.31 -4.18 -10.23
N LEU A 79 10.45 -5.50 -10.19
CA LEU A 79 9.42 -6.41 -9.69
C LEU A 79 9.11 -6.14 -8.22
N PHE A 80 10.12 -6.02 -7.37
CA PHE A 80 9.93 -5.67 -5.96
C PHE A 80 9.45 -4.23 -5.77
N GLY A 81 9.91 -3.28 -6.60
CA GLY A 81 9.44 -1.89 -6.57
C GLY A 81 7.94 -1.77 -6.87
N VAL A 82 7.44 -2.50 -7.87
CA VAL A 82 6.00 -2.54 -8.21
C VAL A 82 5.21 -3.23 -7.11
N LEU A 83 5.72 -4.32 -6.52
CA LEU A 83 5.05 -4.98 -5.39
C LEU A 83 4.91 -4.07 -4.16
N LEU A 84 5.89 -3.20 -3.90
CA LEU A 84 5.82 -2.21 -2.82
C LEU A 84 4.73 -1.14 -3.05
N ILE A 85 4.39 -0.85 -4.31
CA ILE A 85 3.28 0.06 -4.65
C ILE A 85 1.93 -0.66 -4.58
N SER A 86 1.91 -1.95 -4.95
CA SER A 86 0.69 -2.76 -4.99
C SER A 86 0.23 -3.24 -3.61
N ALA A 87 1.13 -3.35 -2.64
CA ALA A 87 0.76 -3.62 -1.26
C ALA A 87 0.39 -2.28 -0.62
N ASP A 88 -0.90 -2.01 -0.45
CA ASP A 88 -1.34 -0.84 0.30
C ASP A 88 -0.80 -0.95 1.74
N PRO A 89 0.14 -0.07 2.17
CA PRO A 89 0.70 -0.17 3.50
C PRO A 89 -0.33 0.20 4.57
N SER A 90 -1.38 0.94 4.19
CA SER A 90 -2.45 1.36 5.10
C SER A 90 -3.35 0.20 5.49
N ASP A 91 -3.64 -0.75 4.59
CA ASP A 91 -4.47 -1.93 4.88
C ASP A 91 -3.80 -2.90 5.86
N LEU A 92 -2.47 -3.06 5.77
CA LEU A 92 -1.71 -3.93 6.68
C LEU A 92 -1.57 -3.36 8.09
N LEU A 93 -1.64 -2.04 8.24
CA LEU A 93 -1.45 -1.34 9.51
C LEU A 93 -2.76 -0.93 10.16
N SER A 94 -3.82 -0.69 9.38
CA SER A 94 -5.16 -0.38 9.88
C SER A 94 -5.84 -1.61 10.49
N ASN A 95 -5.47 -2.82 10.09
CA ASN A 95 -5.99 -4.04 10.69
C ASN A 95 -4.93 -5.17 10.75
N PRO A 96 -3.90 -5.06 11.61
CA PRO A 96 -2.72 -5.96 11.62
C PRO A 96 -3.06 -7.43 11.86
N THR A 97 -4.23 -7.70 12.40
CA THR A 97 -4.77 -9.02 12.67
C THR A 97 -6.28 -8.92 12.58
N GLY A 98 -6.93 -9.74 11.75
CA GLY A 98 -8.39 -9.95 11.80
C GLY A 98 -8.87 -10.64 13.09
N ILE A 99 -8.25 -10.31 14.23
CA ILE A 99 -8.67 -10.74 15.56
C ILE A 99 -9.82 -9.81 15.95
N VAL A 100 -11.00 -10.42 15.96
CA VAL A 100 -12.20 -9.87 16.58
C VAL A 100 -11.89 -9.54 18.03
N ASP A 101 -11.99 -8.24 18.32
CA ASP A 101 -12.50 -7.57 19.52
C ASP A 101 -12.68 -8.39 20.81
N GLY A 102 -12.15 -7.87 21.93
CA GLY A 102 -12.63 -8.26 23.25
C GLY A 102 -11.68 -8.13 24.44
N ASP A 103 -10.46 -7.59 24.31
CA ASP A 103 -9.50 -7.61 25.45
C ASP A 103 -9.03 -6.23 25.93
N ALA A 104 -9.49 -5.14 25.32
CA ALA A 104 -9.10 -3.82 25.80
C ALA A 104 -10.00 -3.37 26.95
N VAL A 105 -9.37 -2.90 28.02
CA VAL A 105 -10.06 -2.36 29.20
C VAL A 105 -9.92 -0.85 29.20
N VAL A 106 -11.03 -0.15 29.44
CA VAL A 106 -11.05 1.28 29.73
C VAL A 106 -11.38 1.44 31.20
N ALA A 107 -10.36 1.66 32.02
CA ALA A 107 -10.55 1.99 33.43
C ALA A 107 -10.41 3.49 33.64
N GLY A 108 -11.11 4.03 34.63
CA GLY A 108 -10.94 5.42 34.97
C GLY A 108 -11.23 5.75 36.41
N LEU A 109 -10.86 6.97 36.78
CA LEU A 109 -11.05 7.56 38.09
C LEU A 109 -11.79 8.89 37.93
N LEU A 110 -12.82 9.09 38.74
CA LEU A 110 -13.60 10.30 38.79
C LEU A 110 -13.36 11.03 40.12
N VAL A 111 -12.92 12.28 40.01
CA VAL A 111 -12.63 13.16 41.16
C VAL A 111 -13.24 14.54 40.95
N ASN A 112 -13.52 15.28 42.02
CA ASN A 112 -13.85 16.70 41.89
C ASN A 112 -12.59 17.56 41.77
N GLU A 113 -12.73 18.73 41.15
CA GLU A 113 -11.67 19.72 41.05
C GLU A 113 -11.24 20.23 42.43
N ILE A 114 -9.93 20.41 42.62
CA ILE A 114 -9.38 21.12 43.77
C ILE A 114 -9.56 22.63 43.53
N THR A 115 -10.40 23.25 44.34
CA THR A 115 -10.65 24.70 44.32
C THR A 115 -9.48 25.48 44.93
N GLU A 116 -9.43 26.79 44.67
CA GLU A 116 -8.38 27.70 45.20
C GLU A 116 -8.31 27.69 46.74
N ASP A 117 -9.42 27.37 47.41
CA ASP A 117 -9.51 27.25 48.87
C ASP A 117 -8.97 25.91 49.41
N GLY A 118 -8.43 25.04 48.54
CA GLY A 118 -7.88 23.73 48.90
C GLY A 118 -8.94 22.66 49.19
N SER A 119 -10.22 22.95 48.92
CA SER A 119 -11.32 21.99 49.00
C SER A 119 -11.49 21.27 47.66
N GLY A 120 -11.65 19.94 47.69
CA GLY A 120 -11.78 19.09 46.50
C GLY A 120 -10.75 17.94 46.48
N GLY A 121 -10.59 17.31 45.32
CA GLY A 121 -9.81 16.06 45.16
C GLY A 121 -10.48 14.80 45.72
N GLU A 122 -11.75 14.88 46.08
CA GLU A 122 -12.55 13.76 46.59
C GLU A 122 -13.03 12.86 45.45
N TYR A 123 -13.09 11.56 45.73
CA TYR A 123 -13.63 10.57 44.82
C TYR A 123 -15.15 10.68 44.75
N LEU A 124 -15.70 10.56 43.55
CA LEU A 124 -17.14 10.66 43.32
C LEU A 124 -17.74 9.27 43.12
N GLU A 125 -18.53 8.78 44.09
CA GLU A 125 -19.24 7.49 44.05
C GLU A 125 -20.64 7.63 43.42
N GLY A 126 -21.06 6.59 42.69
CA GLY A 126 -22.42 6.46 42.17
C GLY A 126 -22.75 7.35 40.96
N ILE A 127 -21.74 7.95 40.34
CA ILE A 127 -21.91 8.78 39.14
C ILE A 127 -21.99 7.90 37.90
N GLU A 128 -22.94 8.19 37.02
CA GLU A 128 -23.10 7.52 35.72
C GLU A 128 -22.02 7.98 34.74
N VAL A 129 -21.28 7.01 34.20
CA VAL A 129 -20.30 7.19 33.13
C VAL A 129 -20.82 6.46 31.90
N GLN A 130 -20.92 7.17 30.78
CA GLN A 130 -21.42 6.64 29.52
C GLN A 130 -20.25 6.35 28.58
N LEU A 131 -20.31 5.22 27.88
CA LEU A 131 -19.41 4.89 26.79
C LEU A 131 -20.20 5.01 25.48
N LEU A 132 -19.76 5.90 24.60
CA LEU A 132 -20.36 6.18 23.32
C LEU A 132 -19.45 5.72 22.17
N ASP A 133 -20.04 5.46 21.01
CA ASP A 133 -19.30 5.22 19.76
C ASP A 133 -18.78 6.54 19.15
N GLU A 134 -18.06 6.43 18.03
CA GLU A 134 -17.52 7.60 17.31
C GLU A 134 -18.62 8.56 16.80
N GLN A 135 -19.83 8.04 16.58
CA GLN A 135 -20.99 8.82 16.13
C GLN A 135 -21.77 9.43 17.32
N GLY A 136 -21.37 9.15 18.56
CA GLY A 136 -22.01 9.63 19.78
C GLY A 136 -23.22 8.80 20.23
N ASN A 137 -23.43 7.61 19.68
CA ASN A 137 -24.47 6.71 20.17
C ASN A 137 -24.00 5.98 21.42
N LEU A 138 -24.90 5.83 22.39
CA LEU A 138 -24.64 5.09 23.61
C LEU A 138 -24.44 3.60 23.34
N ILE A 139 -23.29 3.08 23.76
CA ILE A 139 -22.98 1.65 23.76
C ILE A 139 -23.36 1.04 25.10
N THR A 140 -22.81 1.59 26.19
CA THR A 140 -22.99 1.05 27.54
C THR A 140 -22.78 2.12 28.61
N ARG A 141 -23.05 1.77 29.86
CA ARG A 141 -22.97 2.66 31.04
C ARG A 141 -22.32 1.91 32.19
N ALA A 142 -21.53 2.63 32.98
CA ALA A 142 -20.96 2.17 34.23
C ALA A 142 -21.25 3.19 35.33
N PHE A 143 -21.18 2.74 36.58
CA PHE A 143 -21.29 3.62 37.74
C PHE A 143 -19.97 3.60 38.50
N THR A 144 -19.58 4.76 39.05
CA THR A 144 -18.38 4.84 39.87
C THR A 144 -18.55 4.17 41.23
N ASP A 145 -17.49 3.50 41.71
CA ASP A 145 -17.45 2.87 43.03
C ASP A 145 -17.11 3.87 44.16
N GLN A 146 -16.98 3.37 45.40
CA GLN A 146 -16.60 4.14 46.60
C GLN A 146 -15.26 4.89 46.47
N ASN A 147 -14.41 4.45 45.56
CA ASN A 147 -13.12 5.05 45.27
C ASN A 147 -13.16 5.88 43.98
N GLY A 148 -14.35 6.18 43.45
CA GLY A 148 -14.55 6.94 42.23
C GLY A 148 -14.13 6.20 40.96
N ARG A 149 -13.92 4.88 41.01
CA ARG A 149 -13.42 4.11 39.87
C ARG A 149 -14.57 3.58 39.03
N PHE A 150 -14.36 3.54 37.71
CA PHE A 150 -15.24 2.88 36.75
C PHE A 150 -14.41 2.05 35.78
N MET A 151 -15.04 1.07 35.13
CA MET A 151 -14.38 0.18 34.19
C MET A 151 -15.34 -0.27 33.09
N PHE A 152 -14.84 -0.32 31.87
CA PHE A 152 -15.47 -0.96 30.73
C PHE A 152 -14.53 -2.05 30.22
N ASP A 153 -14.94 -3.30 30.38
CA ASP A 153 -14.20 -4.46 29.90
C ASP A 153 -14.59 -4.81 28.47
N GLU A 154 -13.78 -5.65 27.84
CA GLU A 154 -14.03 -6.26 26.54
C GLU A 154 -14.35 -5.26 25.43
N GLN A 155 -13.64 -4.13 25.42
CA GLN A 155 -13.86 -3.09 24.43
C GLN A 155 -13.06 -3.35 23.14
N PRO A 156 -13.65 -3.00 21.98
CA PRO A 156 -12.93 -2.95 20.72
C PRO A 156 -11.77 -1.98 20.76
N ARG A 157 -10.72 -2.26 19.97
CA ARG A 157 -9.66 -1.28 19.68
C ARG A 157 -10.11 -0.29 18.61
N GLN A 158 -11.18 0.45 18.90
CA GLN A 158 -11.78 1.44 18.01
C GLN A 158 -12.04 2.75 18.77
N THR A 159 -12.28 3.85 18.06
CA THR A 159 -12.61 5.14 18.68
C THR A 159 -13.84 5.00 19.59
N ARG A 160 -13.68 5.39 20.85
CA ARG A 160 -14.72 5.48 21.87
C ARG A 160 -14.72 6.85 22.51
N ILE A 161 -15.88 7.26 23.00
CA ILE A 161 -16.05 8.50 23.76
C ILE A 161 -16.55 8.14 25.15
N VAL A 162 -15.77 8.44 26.18
CA VAL A 162 -16.22 8.36 27.57
C VAL A 162 -16.82 9.70 27.94
N GLU A 163 -18.09 9.70 28.33
CA GLU A 163 -18.83 10.90 28.69
C GLU A 163 -19.36 10.81 30.13
N VAL A 164 -19.17 11.88 30.90
CA VAL A 164 -19.73 12.02 32.25
C VAL A 164 -20.57 13.29 32.31
N ARG A 165 -21.85 13.13 32.67
CA ARG A 165 -22.80 14.23 32.84
C ARG A 165 -23.27 14.27 34.29
N THR A 166 -23.15 15.43 34.92
CA THR A 166 -23.63 15.65 36.29
C THR A 166 -24.16 17.06 36.42
N ASP A 167 -25.29 17.21 37.12
CA ASP A 167 -25.94 18.50 37.32
C ASP A 167 -25.00 19.49 38.05
N GLY A 168 -24.92 20.71 37.54
CA GLY A 168 -24.06 21.77 38.09
C GLY A 168 -22.58 21.67 37.71
N ASN A 169 -22.18 20.62 36.97
CA ASN A 169 -20.82 20.44 36.46
C ASN A 169 -20.75 20.53 34.93
N ILE A 170 -19.56 20.85 34.43
CA ILE A 170 -19.23 20.77 33.00
C ILE A 170 -19.30 19.30 32.57
N THR A 171 -19.87 19.04 31.40
CA THR A 171 -19.87 17.69 30.81
C THR A 171 -18.46 17.35 30.34
N GLU A 172 -17.88 16.29 30.89
CA GLU A 172 -16.53 15.86 30.55
C GLU A 172 -16.60 14.76 29.48
N GLN A 173 -15.91 14.96 28.35
CA GLN A 173 -15.78 14.00 27.27
C GLN A 173 -14.31 13.64 27.05
N ARG A 174 -14.02 12.34 26.91
CA ARG A 174 -12.69 11.80 26.59
C ARG A 174 -12.79 10.92 25.36
N ILE A 175 -12.14 11.33 24.28
CA ILE A 175 -12.05 10.52 23.05
C ILE A 175 -10.79 9.67 23.15
N LEU A 176 -10.92 8.35 22.99
CA LEU A 176 -9.80 7.43 23.15
C LEU A 176 -9.97 6.19 22.29
N ILE A 177 -8.89 5.43 22.10
CA ILE A 177 -8.94 4.07 21.57
C ILE A 177 -8.60 3.13 22.74
N PRO A 178 -9.52 2.23 23.14
CA PRO A 178 -9.24 1.25 24.18
C PRO A 178 -7.97 0.45 23.87
N GLY A 179 -7.07 0.37 24.86
CA GLY A 179 -5.77 -0.30 24.72
C GLY A 179 -4.60 0.61 24.35
N GLU A 180 -4.84 1.80 23.77
CA GLU A 180 -3.82 2.87 23.73
C GLU A 180 -3.72 3.58 25.07
N VAL A 181 -4.88 3.81 25.68
CA VAL A 181 -5.02 4.39 27.02
C VAL A 181 -5.83 3.42 27.87
N THR A 182 -5.21 2.90 28.93
CA THR A 182 -5.83 1.91 29.83
C THR A 182 -6.44 2.53 31.07
N GLN A 183 -5.94 3.70 31.49
CA GLN A 183 -6.40 4.41 32.66
C GLN A 183 -6.58 5.90 32.36
N ILE A 184 -7.78 6.41 32.61
CA ILE A 184 -8.11 7.84 32.48
C ILE A 184 -8.48 8.44 33.82
N THR A 185 -8.17 9.72 34.02
CA THR A 185 -8.68 10.49 35.16
C THR A 185 -9.57 11.59 34.63
N ILE A 186 -10.79 11.66 35.15
CA ILE A 186 -11.78 12.67 34.83
C ILE A 186 -11.96 13.53 36.07
N THR A 187 -11.72 14.84 35.90
CA THR A 187 -11.91 15.82 36.97
C THR A 187 -13.18 16.59 36.69
N MET A 188 -14.14 16.51 37.60
CA MET A 188 -15.40 17.23 37.52
C MET A 188 -15.22 18.67 37.98
N ARG A 189 -15.44 19.60 37.06
CA ARG A 189 -15.41 21.06 37.32
C ARG A 189 -16.82 21.62 37.37
N ALA A 190 -17.08 22.45 38.38
CA ALA A 190 -18.33 23.19 38.48
C ALA A 190 -18.47 24.18 37.33
N GLY A 191 -19.65 24.23 36.69
CA GLY A 191 -19.90 25.13 35.57
C GLY A 191 -20.87 24.57 34.55
N SER A 192 -20.97 25.26 33.41
CA SER A 192 -21.83 24.89 32.29
C SER A 192 -21.00 24.75 31.02
N GLY A 193 -21.28 23.72 30.22
CA GLY A 193 -20.66 23.49 28.92
C GLY A 193 -20.14 22.06 28.78
N THR A 194 -19.26 21.88 27.79
CA THR A 194 -18.63 20.58 27.51
C THR A 194 -17.13 20.78 27.39
N ASN A 195 -16.37 19.96 28.10
CA ASN A 195 -14.92 19.86 28.00
C ASN A 195 -14.58 18.59 27.23
N ASN A 196 -14.08 18.76 26.02
CA ASN A 196 -13.72 17.65 25.14
C ASN A 196 -12.19 17.55 25.05
N VAL A 197 -11.65 16.40 25.46
CA VAL A 197 -10.22 16.11 25.41
C VAL A 197 -10.01 14.86 24.57
N ASP A 198 -9.20 15.00 23.51
CA ASP A 198 -8.76 13.88 22.69
C ASP A 198 -7.50 13.26 23.33
N LEU A 199 -7.60 11.98 23.67
CA LEU A 199 -6.54 11.17 24.29
C LEU A 199 -5.98 10.12 23.32
N ARG A 200 -6.45 10.10 22.07
CA ARG A 200 -5.89 9.21 21.04
C ARG A 200 -4.45 9.60 20.76
N MET A 201 -3.58 8.62 20.55
CA MET A 201 -2.22 8.93 20.09
C MET A 201 -2.27 9.46 18.66
N ASP A 202 -1.36 10.40 18.33
CA ASP A 202 -1.20 10.85 16.95
C ASP A 202 -0.84 9.67 16.05
N SER A 203 -1.62 9.47 14.98
CA SER A 203 -1.38 8.41 14.01
C SER A 203 -0.22 8.79 13.08
N THR A 204 0.89 8.04 13.16
CA THR A 204 2.04 8.15 12.23
C THR A 204 1.88 7.26 10.98
N LEU A 205 0.67 6.76 10.74
CA LEU A 205 0.38 5.87 9.60
C LEU A 205 0.62 6.59 8.28
N GLN A 206 0.16 7.84 8.15
CA GLN A 206 0.33 8.61 6.92
C GLN A 206 1.82 8.85 6.62
N ASP A 207 2.60 9.25 7.62
CA ASP A 207 4.05 9.46 7.47
C ASP A 207 4.76 8.17 7.02
N SER A 208 4.34 7.02 7.56
CA SER A 208 4.90 5.71 7.21
C SER A 208 4.54 5.29 5.78
N VAL A 209 3.30 5.53 5.37
CA VAL A 209 2.81 5.29 4.00
C VAL A 209 3.57 6.18 3.02
N ASP A 210 3.70 7.48 3.30
CA ASP A 210 4.39 8.43 2.43
C ASP A 210 5.85 8.04 2.21
N VAL A 211 6.56 7.64 3.27
CA VAL A 211 7.94 7.14 3.18
C VAL A 211 7.99 5.84 2.37
N GLY A 212 7.05 4.92 2.58
CA GLY A 212 6.93 3.67 1.83
C GLY A 212 6.73 3.90 0.33
N THR A 213 5.78 4.75 -0.04
CA THR A 213 5.47 5.10 -1.44
C THR A 213 6.64 5.82 -2.10
N ALA A 214 7.28 6.77 -1.41
CA ALA A 214 8.46 7.47 -1.92
C ALA A 214 9.61 6.49 -2.22
N VAL A 215 9.85 5.54 -1.32
CA VAL A 215 10.86 4.49 -1.51
C VAL A 215 10.49 3.59 -2.69
N ALA A 216 9.23 3.23 -2.86
CA ALA A 216 8.76 2.36 -3.94
C ALA A 216 8.95 3.03 -5.31
N VAL A 217 8.53 4.29 -5.46
CA VAL A 217 8.73 5.09 -6.68
C VAL A 217 10.21 5.22 -7.00
N PHE A 218 11.03 5.56 -6.01
CA PHE A 218 12.48 5.67 -6.18
C PHE A 218 13.12 4.34 -6.62
N THR A 219 12.64 3.21 -6.08
CA THR A 219 13.09 1.87 -6.45
C THR A 219 12.76 1.55 -7.91
N VAL A 220 11.55 1.89 -8.38
CA VAL A 220 11.13 1.68 -9.77
C VAL A 220 11.95 2.55 -10.74
N LEU A 221 12.16 3.82 -10.41
CA LEU A 221 12.97 4.74 -11.24
C LEU A 221 14.42 4.27 -11.36
N THR A 222 15.03 3.88 -10.24
CA THR A 222 16.41 3.37 -10.24
C THR A 222 16.53 2.04 -10.97
N ALA A 223 15.52 1.17 -10.90
CA ALA A 223 15.45 -0.06 -11.69
C ALA A 223 15.39 0.23 -13.19
N ALA A 224 14.57 1.20 -13.62
CA ALA A 224 14.47 1.63 -15.02
C ALA A 224 15.82 2.17 -15.54
N ILE A 225 16.55 2.93 -14.71
CA ILE A 225 17.91 3.38 -15.04
C ILE A 225 18.86 2.19 -15.21
N GLY A 226 18.69 1.12 -14.44
CA GLY A 226 19.44 -0.13 -14.59
C GLY A 226 19.23 -0.84 -15.93
N PHE A 227 17.99 -0.84 -16.46
CA PHE A 227 17.73 -1.28 -17.84
C PHE A 227 18.46 -0.39 -18.84
N GLY A 228 18.45 0.92 -18.64
CA GLY A 228 19.25 1.86 -19.44
C GLY A 228 20.75 1.56 -19.40
N ALA A 229 21.27 1.20 -18.22
CA ALA A 229 22.67 0.81 -18.03
C ALA A 229 23.03 -0.46 -18.80
N ALA A 230 22.14 -1.46 -18.82
CA ALA A 230 22.32 -2.67 -19.60
C ALA A 230 22.26 -2.40 -21.12
N MET A 231 21.36 -1.54 -21.58
CA MET A 231 21.29 -1.12 -22.98
C MET A 231 22.55 -0.35 -23.41
N GLU A 232 23.10 0.50 -22.54
CA GLU A 232 24.37 1.18 -22.80
C GLU A 232 25.56 0.19 -22.82
N ALA A 233 25.54 -0.81 -21.94
CA ALA A 233 26.52 -1.89 -21.94
C ALA A 233 26.45 -2.76 -23.21
N LEU A 234 25.25 -2.95 -23.77
CA LEU A 234 25.01 -3.63 -25.05
C LEU A 234 25.60 -2.84 -26.22
N ARG A 235 25.40 -1.52 -26.25
CA ARG A 235 25.96 -0.63 -27.28
C ARG A 235 27.49 -0.60 -27.23
N GLY A 236 28.07 -0.59 -26.03
CA GLY A 236 29.52 -0.61 -25.86
C GLY A 236 30.22 0.72 -26.11
N ASN A 237 29.48 1.82 -26.31
CA ASN A 237 30.09 3.11 -26.63
C ASN A 237 30.87 3.71 -25.45
N SER A 238 30.34 3.64 -24.23
CA SER A 238 30.94 4.36 -23.10
C SER A 238 30.95 3.61 -21.76
N TYR A 239 32.12 3.10 -21.37
CA TYR A 239 32.31 2.36 -20.13
C TYR A 239 31.93 3.21 -18.90
N ARG A 240 32.36 4.48 -18.87
CA ARG A 240 32.10 5.35 -17.72
C ARG A 240 30.62 5.66 -17.53
N ARG A 241 29.85 5.84 -18.61
CA ARG A 241 28.41 6.08 -18.49
C ARG A 241 27.69 4.82 -18.03
N THR A 242 28.06 3.66 -18.58
CA THR A 242 27.54 2.37 -18.11
C THR A 242 27.76 2.21 -16.60
N GLN A 243 28.97 2.46 -16.09
CA GLN A 243 29.25 2.33 -14.65
C GLN A 243 28.47 3.33 -13.80
N TRP A 244 28.29 4.57 -14.27
CA TRP A 244 27.53 5.57 -13.54
C TRP A 244 26.03 5.23 -13.47
N LEU A 245 25.45 4.79 -14.60
CA LEU A 245 24.06 4.32 -14.65
C LEU A 245 23.85 3.08 -13.77
N CYS A 246 24.77 2.11 -13.82
CA CYS A 246 24.72 0.96 -12.92
C CYS A 246 24.81 1.39 -11.44
N GLY A 247 25.63 2.40 -11.13
CA GLY A 247 25.74 2.94 -9.77
C GLY A 247 24.43 3.51 -9.24
N ILE A 248 23.64 4.17 -10.09
CA ILE A 248 22.28 4.62 -9.73
C ILE A 248 21.32 3.44 -9.61
N ALA A 249 21.45 2.43 -10.47
CA ALA A 249 20.61 1.24 -10.46
C ALA A 249 20.77 0.37 -9.19
N LEU A 250 21.91 0.46 -8.50
CA LEU A 250 22.14 -0.22 -7.21
C LEU A 250 21.12 0.15 -6.13
N PHE A 251 20.49 1.31 -6.26
CA PHE A 251 19.45 1.73 -5.33
C PHE A 251 18.11 1.02 -5.58
N SER A 252 17.96 0.25 -6.66
CA SER A 252 16.78 -0.59 -6.85
C SER A 252 16.87 -1.81 -5.94
N ARG A 253 16.19 -1.74 -4.79
CA ARG A 253 16.23 -2.73 -3.71
C ARG A 253 15.50 -4.04 -4.06
N GLY A 254 15.86 -4.69 -5.17
CA GLY A 254 15.32 -5.99 -5.57
C GLY A 254 15.66 -7.08 -4.56
N GLY A 255 14.85 -7.27 -3.52
CA GLY A 255 15.10 -8.25 -2.45
C GLY A 255 16.25 -7.88 -1.52
N VAL A 256 16.36 -6.58 -1.16
CA VAL A 256 17.33 -5.95 -0.23
C VAL A 256 18.81 -6.07 -0.63
N PHE A 257 19.27 -7.24 -1.04
CA PHE A 257 20.67 -7.54 -1.38
C PHE A 257 20.84 -8.24 -2.74
N ILE A 258 19.84 -8.99 -3.21
CA ILE A 258 19.99 -9.84 -4.40
C ILE A 258 20.12 -8.99 -5.67
N GLY A 259 19.19 -8.07 -5.91
CA GLY A 259 19.18 -7.17 -7.07
C GLY A 259 20.45 -6.31 -7.16
N PRO A 260 20.79 -5.52 -6.11
CA PRO A 260 22.04 -4.76 -6.09
C PRO A 260 23.29 -5.63 -6.20
N GLY A 261 23.29 -6.83 -5.60
CA GLY A 261 24.39 -7.79 -5.69
C GLY A 261 24.64 -8.26 -7.13
N LEU A 262 23.58 -8.54 -7.89
CA LEU A 262 23.67 -8.88 -9.31
C LEU A 262 24.20 -7.70 -10.14
N ILE A 263 23.71 -6.48 -9.88
CA ILE A 263 24.19 -5.27 -10.56
C ILE A 263 25.68 -5.03 -10.26
N LEU A 264 26.13 -5.17 -9.00
CA LEU A 264 27.55 -5.07 -8.62
C LEU A 264 28.41 -6.11 -9.32
N ALA A 265 27.96 -7.37 -9.37
CA ALA A 265 28.67 -8.42 -10.08
C ALA A 265 28.79 -8.08 -11.58
N GLY A 266 27.73 -7.57 -12.19
CA GLY A 266 27.75 -7.07 -13.57
C GLY A 266 28.69 -5.88 -13.76
N MET A 267 28.72 -4.91 -12.83
CA MET A 267 29.67 -3.79 -12.85
C MET A 267 31.12 -4.27 -12.77
N ALA A 268 31.41 -5.24 -11.91
CA ALA A 268 32.72 -5.84 -11.75
C ALA A 268 33.18 -6.56 -13.03
N LEU A 269 32.31 -7.33 -13.68
CA LEU A 269 32.61 -7.95 -14.97
C LEU A 269 32.80 -6.92 -16.09
N ASN A 270 31.98 -5.86 -16.12
CA ASN A 270 32.17 -4.77 -17.08
C ASN A 270 33.53 -4.08 -16.89
N ARG A 271 34.05 -3.98 -15.65
CA ARG A 271 35.39 -3.44 -15.40
C ARG A 271 36.49 -4.29 -16.02
N ILE A 272 36.33 -5.61 -16.03
CA ILE A 272 37.26 -6.54 -16.69
C ILE A 272 37.14 -6.39 -18.21
N ALA A 273 35.91 -6.24 -18.72
CA ALA A 273 35.60 -6.02 -20.12
C ALA A 273 35.82 -4.58 -20.62
N ARG A 274 36.41 -3.67 -19.82
CA ARG A 274 36.54 -2.24 -20.15
C ARG A 274 37.20 -1.93 -21.50
N ARG A 275 38.12 -2.79 -21.94
CA ARG A 275 38.82 -2.69 -23.24
C ARG A 275 37.92 -2.97 -24.46
N GLN A 276 36.69 -3.40 -24.22
CA GLN A 276 35.71 -3.69 -25.27
C GLN A 276 34.81 -2.48 -25.54
N PHE A 277 35.03 -1.35 -24.84
CA PHE A 277 34.28 -0.12 -25.02
C PHE A 277 35.04 0.86 -25.94
N GLU A 278 34.31 1.55 -26.80
CA GLU A 278 34.87 2.52 -27.77
C GLU A 278 35.62 3.64 -27.03
N ASP A 279 35.00 4.25 -26.01
CA ASP A 279 35.59 5.34 -25.22
C ASP A 279 36.89 5.00 -24.45
N TRP A 280 37.21 3.72 -24.35
CA TRP A 280 38.43 3.24 -23.71
C TRP A 280 39.51 2.88 -24.73
N THR A 281 39.12 2.41 -25.91
CA THR A 281 40.03 2.06 -27.01
C THR A 281 40.65 3.32 -27.60
N ASP A 282 39.85 4.37 -27.83
CA ASP A 282 40.29 5.66 -28.38
C ASP A 282 41.26 6.45 -27.49
N ARG A 283 41.49 6.02 -26.25
CA ARG A 283 42.45 6.65 -25.32
C ARG A 283 43.83 6.00 -25.31
N GLU A 284 43.96 4.79 -25.85
CA GLU A 284 45.23 4.05 -25.90
C GLU A 284 45.96 4.21 -27.26
N GLU A 285 45.33 4.83 -28.27
CA GLU A 285 45.94 5.29 -29.54
C GLU A 285 46.38 6.77 -29.48
#